data_AF-A0AAE0RJ35-F1
#
_entry.id   AF-A0AAE0RJ35-F1
#
_cell.length_a   1.000
_cell.length_b   1.000
_cell.length_c   1.000
_cell.angle_alpha   90.00
_cell.angle_beta   90.00
_cell.angle_gamma   90.00
#
_symmetry.space_group_name_H-M   'P 1'
#
loop_
_entity.id
_entity.type
_entity.pdbx_description
1 polymer ?
#
loop_
_entity_poly.entity_id
_entity_poly.type
_entity_poly.pdbx_seq_one_letter_code
_entity_poly.pdbx_strand_id
1 'polypeptide(L)'
;MRISTSKSEAMVLDRKKVACTLQVGGEVLPQVEEFKNLGVLFTSEGRMDREIDRQIGAAAAVMRSMYRSVVVKKELSRKAKLSIYQSIYAPTLTYGHELWVMTERVIYNHGHVISVWFITKYRHSDFTTDLLIVQELGT
;
A
#
# COMPACT_ATOMS: atom_id res chain seq x y z
N MET A 1 -14.89 -28.44 -5.86
CA MET A 1 -14.69 -27.10 -5.26
C MET A 1 -16.07 -26.47 -5.03
N ARG A 2 -16.35 -25.90 -3.86
CA ARG A 2 -17.64 -25.27 -3.53
C ARG A 2 -17.40 -23.78 -3.27
N ILE A 3 -18.05 -22.92 -4.05
CA ILE A 3 -17.91 -21.45 -3.97
C ILE A 3 -19.09 -20.88 -3.19
N SER A 4 -18.84 -19.92 -2.29
CA SER A 4 -19.88 -19.18 -1.59
C SER A 4 -20.24 -17.95 -2.41
N THR A 5 -21.36 -18.00 -3.13
CA THR A 5 -21.88 -16.88 -3.94
C THR A 5 -22.11 -15.62 -3.11
N SER A 6 -22.58 -15.76 -1.86
CA SER A 6 -22.77 -14.66 -0.91
C SER A 6 -21.50 -13.92 -0.47
N LYS A 7 -20.32 -14.49 -0.70
CA LYS A 7 -19.01 -13.90 -0.34
C LYS A 7 -18.15 -13.59 -1.57
N SER A 8 -18.70 -13.81 -2.76
CA SER A 8 -17.96 -13.69 -4.01
C SER A 8 -18.50 -12.52 -4.80
N GLU A 9 -17.59 -11.72 -5.34
CA GLU A 9 -17.88 -10.59 -6.21
C GLU A 9 -17.09 -10.76 -7.52
N ALA A 10 -17.60 -10.22 -8.61
CA ALA A 10 -16.96 -10.25 -9.91
C ALA A 10 -16.35 -8.87 -10.22
N MET A 11 -15.10 -8.83 -10.68
CA MET A 11 -14.48 -7.61 -11.18
C MET A 11 -14.03 -7.84 -12.62
N VAL A 12 -14.33 -6.87 -13.47
CA VAL A 12 -13.88 -6.86 -14.87
C VAL A 12 -12.75 -5.84 -14.99
N LEU A 13 -11.59 -6.29 -15.49
CA LEU A 13 -10.45 -5.43 -15.77
C LEU A 13 -10.46 -5.05 -17.25
N ASP A 14 -10.87 -3.83 -17.56
CA ASP A 14 -10.87 -3.29 -18.91
C ASP A 14 -10.64 -1.77 -18.88
N ARG A 15 -10.06 -1.23 -19.96
CA ARG A 15 -9.91 0.22 -20.18
C ARG A 15 -11.26 0.92 -20.37
N LYS A 16 -12.30 0.17 -20.73
CA LYS A 16 -13.68 0.66 -20.86
C LYS A 16 -14.57 -0.03 -19.83
N LYS A 17 -15.60 0.67 -19.37
CA LYS A 17 -16.62 0.05 -18.50
C LYS A 17 -17.42 -0.97 -19.32
N VAL A 18 -17.24 -2.24 -18.99
CA VAL A 18 -17.97 -3.37 -19.60
C VAL A 18 -18.81 -4.03 -18.53
N ALA A 19 -20.10 -4.21 -18.82
CA ALA A 19 -20.95 -5.05 -18.00
C ALA A 19 -20.74 -6.52 -18.40
N CYS A 20 -20.35 -7.35 -17.43
CA CYS A 20 -20.17 -8.78 -17.60
C CYS A 20 -20.95 -9.52 -16.51
N THR A 21 -21.90 -10.35 -16.90
CA THR A 21 -22.69 -11.16 -15.97
C THR A 21 -21.99 -12.50 -15.72
N LEU A 22 -21.40 -12.66 -14.54
CA LEU A 22 -20.80 -13.92 -14.10
C LEU A 22 -21.79 -14.70 -13.23
N GLN A 23 -22.02 -15.96 -13.55
CA GLN A 23 -22.92 -16.83 -12.79
C GLN A 23 -22.18 -18.02 -12.18
N VAL A 24 -22.51 -18.34 -10.93
CA VAL A 24 -21.99 -19.50 -10.20
C VAL A 24 -23.16 -20.22 -9.55
N GLY A 25 -23.39 -21.49 -9.93
CA GLY A 25 -24.47 -22.29 -9.36
C GLY A 25 -25.89 -21.77 -9.63
N GLY A 26 -26.08 -20.98 -10.71
CA GLY A 26 -27.35 -20.35 -11.06
C GLY A 26 -27.58 -18.97 -10.43
N GLU A 27 -26.68 -18.51 -9.55
CA GLU A 27 -26.73 -17.17 -8.97
C GLU A 27 -25.77 -16.23 -9.70
N VAL A 28 -26.20 -14.99 -9.93
CA VAL A 28 -25.38 -13.94 -10.53
C VAL A 28 -24.51 -13.30 -9.45
N LEU A 29 -23.20 -13.23 -9.69
CA LEU A 29 -22.29 -12.52 -8.80
C LEU A 29 -22.38 -11.00 -9.06
N PRO A 30 -22.37 -10.17 -8.00
CA PRO A 30 -22.36 -8.73 -8.15
C PRO A 30 -21.06 -8.28 -8.84
N GLN A 31 -21.17 -7.42 -9.84
CA GLN A 31 -20.01 -6.80 -10.48
C GLN A 31 -19.60 -5.53 -9.72
N VAL A 32 -18.32 -5.42 -9.34
CA VAL A 32 -17.78 -4.31 -8.53
C VAL A 32 -16.65 -3.56 -9.25
N GLU A 33 -16.57 -2.25 -9.02
CA GLU A 33 -15.50 -1.40 -9.55
C GLU A 33 -14.27 -1.33 -8.63
N GLU A 34 -14.49 -1.54 -7.33
CA GLU A 34 -13.47 -1.58 -6.28
C GLU A 34 -13.66 -2.85 -5.48
N PHE A 35 -12.56 -3.55 -5.21
CA PHE A 35 -12.57 -4.80 -4.46
C PHE A 35 -11.42 -4.78 -3.47
N LYS A 36 -11.72 -5.01 -2.19
CA LYS A 36 -10.71 -5.08 -1.15
C LYS A 36 -10.47 -6.52 -0.75
N ASN A 37 -9.28 -7.03 -1.01
CA ASN A 37 -8.90 -8.37 -0.62
C ASN A 37 -7.65 -8.35 0.24
N LEU A 38 -7.70 -9.01 1.40
CA LEU A 38 -6.61 -9.07 2.38
C LEU A 38 -6.01 -7.70 2.72
N GLY A 39 -6.82 -6.64 2.66
CA GLY A 39 -6.34 -5.30 2.93
C GLY A 39 -5.68 -4.60 1.76
N VAL A 40 -5.65 -5.16 0.54
CA VAL A 40 -5.21 -4.50 -0.70
C VAL A 40 -6.44 -4.10 -1.53
N LEU A 41 -6.45 -2.87 -2.04
CA LEU A 41 -7.50 -2.35 -2.92
C LEU A 41 -7.18 -2.65 -4.39
N PHE A 42 -8.11 -3.30 -5.07
CA PHE A 42 -8.11 -3.51 -6.51
C PHE A 42 -9.14 -2.60 -7.16
N THR A 43 -8.82 -2.07 -8.35
CA THR A 43 -9.73 -1.26 -9.15
C THR A 43 -9.95 -1.91 -10.51
N SER A 44 -11.17 -1.82 -11.02
CA SER A 44 -11.56 -2.32 -12.36
C SER A 44 -10.77 -1.67 -13.50
N GLU A 45 -10.21 -0.48 -13.29
CA GLU A 45 -9.35 0.22 -14.25
C GLU A 45 -7.92 -0.36 -14.30
N GLY A 46 -7.57 -1.26 -13.40
CA GLY A 46 -6.22 -1.80 -13.24
C GLY A 46 -5.20 -0.78 -12.72
N ARG A 47 -5.66 0.39 -12.25
CA ARG A 47 -4.81 1.42 -11.66
C ARG A 47 -4.54 1.12 -10.19
N MET A 48 -3.31 1.38 -9.77
CA MET A 48 -2.84 1.11 -8.41
C MET A 48 -2.49 2.37 -7.63
N ASP A 49 -2.57 3.55 -8.25
CA ASP A 49 -2.32 4.84 -7.63
C ASP A 49 -3.12 4.98 -6.32
N ARG A 50 -4.41 4.62 -6.34
CA ARG A 50 -5.29 4.71 -5.17
C ARG A 50 -4.89 3.77 -4.03
N GLU A 51 -4.39 2.58 -4.34
CA GLU A 51 -3.90 1.66 -3.31
C GLU A 51 -2.58 2.17 -2.72
N ILE A 52 -1.68 2.66 -3.56
CA ILE A 52 -0.39 3.24 -3.13
C ILE A 52 -0.66 4.46 -2.24
N ASP A 53 -1.54 5.37 -2.64
CA ASP A 53 -1.94 6.54 -1.85
C ASP A 53 -2.53 6.14 -0.49
N ARG A 54 -3.33 5.07 -0.47
CA ARG A 54 -3.91 4.54 0.77
C ARG A 54 -2.83 3.98 1.70
N GLN A 55 -1.84 3.26 1.18
CA GLN A 55 -0.72 2.75 1.98
C GLN A 55 0.19 3.88 2.48
N ILE A 56 0.47 4.89 1.64
CA ILE A 56 1.17 6.12 2.07
C ILE A 56 0.41 6.77 3.23
N GLY A 57 -0.91 6.94 3.08
CA GLY A 57 -1.75 7.54 4.12
C GLY A 57 -1.72 6.76 5.44
N ALA A 58 -1.76 5.43 5.37
CA ALA A 58 -1.66 4.54 6.53
C ALA A 58 -0.28 4.65 7.20
N ALA A 59 0.79 4.60 6.42
CA ALA A 59 2.16 4.73 6.91
C ALA A 59 2.40 6.13 7.52
N ALA A 60 1.87 7.19 6.91
CA ALA A 60 1.94 8.55 7.45
C ALA A 60 1.22 8.67 8.80
N ALA A 61 0.04 8.03 8.95
CA ALA A 61 -0.67 7.98 10.23
C ALA A 61 0.16 7.28 11.32
N VAL A 62 0.83 6.19 10.97
CA VAL A 62 1.78 5.48 11.85
C VAL A 62 2.97 6.36 12.24
N MET A 63 3.58 7.08 11.31
CA MET A 63 4.68 8.00 11.66
C MET A 63 4.22 9.13 12.57
N ARG A 64 3.05 9.71 12.29
CA ARG A 64 2.47 10.76 13.14
C ARG A 64 2.26 10.26 14.58
N SER A 65 1.77 9.04 14.76
CA SER A 65 1.56 8.49 16.11
C SER A 65 2.88 8.16 16.82
N MET A 66 3.89 7.70 16.09
CA MET A 66 5.21 7.37 16.64
C MET A 66 6.13 8.59 16.81
N TYR A 67 5.79 9.74 16.23
CA TYR A 67 6.70 10.88 16.17
C TYR A 67 7.19 11.31 17.56
N ARG A 68 6.28 11.52 18.50
CA ARG A 68 6.61 11.96 19.87
C ARG A 68 7.24 10.86 20.72
N SER A 69 6.79 9.62 20.55
CA SER A 69 7.19 8.49 21.40
C SER A 69 8.49 7.83 20.97
N VAL A 70 8.80 7.84 19.67
CA VAL A 70 9.95 7.12 19.09
C VAL A 70 10.93 8.07 18.43
N VAL A 71 10.46 8.88 17.47
CA VAL A 71 11.33 9.64 16.57
C VAL A 71 12.13 10.70 17.33
N VAL A 72 11.44 11.57 18.07
CA VAL A 72 12.08 12.70 18.78
C VAL A 72 12.57 12.33 20.19
N LYS A 73 12.23 11.14 20.70
CA LYS A 73 12.55 10.71 22.06
C LYS A 73 14.07 10.52 22.20
N LYS A 74 14.72 11.31 23.07
CA LYS A 74 16.18 11.29 23.26
C LYS A 74 16.70 10.06 24.00
N GLU A 75 15.85 9.46 24.83
CA GLU A 75 16.18 8.25 25.64
C GLU A 75 16.34 7.00 24.77
N LEU A 76 15.78 6.99 23.56
CA LEU A 76 15.88 5.85 22.65
C LEU A 76 17.16 5.92 21.83
N SER A 77 17.90 4.81 21.80
CA SER A 77 19.07 4.68 20.94
C SER A 77 18.68 4.72 19.46
N ARG A 78 19.60 5.18 18.61
CA ARG A 78 19.42 5.18 17.15
C ARG A 78 19.04 3.80 16.61
N LYS A 79 19.64 2.74 17.17
CA LYS A 79 19.36 1.33 16.83
C LYS A 79 17.91 0.93 17.17
N ALA A 80 17.41 1.32 18.33
CA ALA A 80 16.03 1.04 18.73
C ALA A 80 15.03 1.77 17.83
N LYS A 81 15.28 3.05 17.51
CA LYS A 81 14.43 3.83 16.60
C LYS A 81 14.37 3.21 15.20
N LEU A 82 15.53 2.81 14.67
CA LEU A 82 15.61 2.14 13.36
C LEU A 82 14.87 0.80 13.38
N SER A 83 15.02 0.00 14.43
CA SER A 83 14.31 -1.27 14.56
C SER A 83 12.79 -1.07 14.58
N ILE A 84 12.29 -0.07 15.32
CA ILE A 84 10.85 0.24 15.37
C ILE A 84 10.35 0.69 14.00
N TYR A 85 11.11 1.56 13.33
CA TYR A 85 10.78 2.02 11.99
C TYR A 85 10.70 0.85 10.98
N GLN A 86 11.69 -0.05 11.00
CA GLN A 86 11.72 -1.23 10.12
C GLN A 86 10.63 -2.24 10.44
N SER A 87 10.23 -2.40 11.70
CA SER A 87 9.21 -3.38 12.11
C SER A 87 7.78 -2.87 11.99
N ILE A 88 7.54 -1.55 11.95
CA ILE A 88 6.19 -0.98 11.95
C ILE A 88 5.94 -0.14 10.69
N TYR A 89 6.78 0.86 10.44
CA TYR A 89 6.53 1.80 9.34
C TYR A 89 6.78 1.15 7.97
N ALA A 90 7.96 0.58 7.76
CA ALA A 90 8.33 -0.05 6.49
C ALA A 90 7.29 -1.09 6.02
N PRO A 91 6.87 -2.09 6.83
CA PRO A 91 5.87 -3.06 6.40
C PRO A 91 4.48 -2.45 6.19
N THR A 92 4.14 -1.34 6.87
CA THR A 92 2.88 -0.62 6.60
C THR A 92 2.93 0.04 5.23
N LEU A 93 4.05 0.68 4.89
CA LEU A 93 4.20 1.37 3.61
C LEU A 93 4.29 0.40 2.43
N THR A 94 4.99 -0.72 2.59
CA THR A 94 5.23 -1.69 1.51
C THR A 94 4.23 -2.83 1.51
N TYR A 95 3.13 -2.78 2.27
CA TYR A 95 2.15 -3.87 2.25
C TYR A 95 1.45 -3.93 0.88
N GLY A 96 1.40 -5.13 0.28
CA GLY A 96 0.77 -5.34 -1.03
C GLY A 96 1.59 -4.83 -2.21
N HIS A 97 2.87 -4.49 -2.01
CA HIS A 97 3.75 -3.99 -3.06
C HIS A 97 4.05 -5.01 -4.15
N GLU A 98 3.90 -6.32 -3.87
CA GLU A 98 4.08 -7.39 -4.87
C GLU A 98 3.07 -7.29 -6.02
N LEU A 99 1.94 -6.62 -5.76
CA LEU A 99 0.90 -6.39 -6.74
C LEU A 99 1.13 -5.11 -7.53
N TRP A 100 1.97 -4.18 -7.06
CA TRP A 100 2.14 -2.87 -7.67
C TRP A 100 2.69 -2.95 -9.09
N VAL A 101 1.92 -2.44 -10.05
CA VAL A 101 2.35 -2.32 -11.44
C VAL A 101 3.22 -1.08 -11.57
N MET A 102 4.52 -1.32 -11.79
CA MET A 102 5.53 -0.27 -12.00
C MET A 102 5.37 0.35 -13.39
N THR A 103 4.42 1.28 -13.51
CA THR A 103 4.28 2.13 -14.69
C THR A 103 5.10 3.41 -14.53
N GLU A 104 5.48 4.06 -15.63
CA GLU A 104 6.16 5.36 -15.59
C GLU A 104 5.42 6.36 -14.70
N ARG A 105 4.09 6.40 -14.79
CA ARG A 105 3.24 7.26 -13.95
C ARG A 105 3.43 7.00 -12.45
N VAL A 106 3.43 5.73 -12.04
CA VAL A 106 3.66 5.35 -10.64
C VAL A 106 5.09 5.70 -10.21
N ILE A 107 6.06 5.58 -11.10
CA ILE A 107 7.45 5.98 -10.83
C ILE A 107 7.58 7.50 -10.63
N TYR A 108 6.92 8.30 -11.48
CA TYR A 108 6.93 9.76 -11.35
C TYR A 108 6.17 10.25 -10.13
N ASN A 109 4.98 9.69 -9.86
CA ASN A 109 4.10 10.16 -8.78
C ASN A 109 4.49 9.61 -7.41
N HIS A 110 5.04 8.39 -7.36
CA HIS A 110 5.31 7.64 -6.13
C HIS A 110 6.76 7.17 -6.03
N GLY A 111 7.67 7.82 -6.76
CA GLY A 111 9.10 7.49 -6.80
C GLY A 111 9.75 7.39 -5.42
N HIS A 112 9.26 8.13 -4.43
CA HIS A 112 9.70 8.02 -3.04
C HIS A 112 9.31 6.68 -2.40
N VAL A 113 8.10 6.18 -2.62
CA VAL A 113 7.67 4.87 -2.11
C VAL A 113 8.48 3.75 -2.76
N ILE A 114 8.73 3.89 -4.05
CA ILE A 114 9.62 2.98 -4.80
C ILE A 114 11.04 3.06 -4.25
N SER A 115 11.53 4.26 -3.89
CA SER A 115 12.84 4.41 -3.28
C SER A 115 12.92 3.76 -1.91
N VAL A 116 11.89 3.91 -1.06
CA VAL A 116 11.82 3.24 0.25
C VAL A 116 11.73 1.72 0.06
N TRP A 117 11.00 1.24 -0.95
CA TRP A 117 10.98 -0.18 -1.34
C TRP A 117 12.37 -0.69 -1.77
N PHE A 118 13.04 0.00 -2.69
CA PHE A 118 14.39 -0.35 -3.14
C PHE A 118 15.38 -0.35 -1.98
N ILE A 119 15.28 0.65 -1.13
CA ILE A 119 16.12 0.81 0.04
C ILE A 119 15.84 -0.35 1.01
N THR A 120 14.64 -0.49 1.55
CA THR A 120 14.29 -1.54 2.52
C THR A 120 14.58 -2.97 2.01
N LYS A 121 14.50 -3.22 0.70
CA LYS A 121 14.77 -4.54 0.10
C LYS A 121 16.23 -4.78 -0.30
N TYR A 122 16.97 -3.76 -0.73
CA TYR A 122 18.33 -3.93 -1.30
C TYR A 122 19.45 -3.16 -0.59
N ARG A 123 19.12 -2.24 0.34
CA ARG A 123 20.11 -1.46 1.10
C ARG A 123 19.66 -1.30 2.55
N HIS A 124 20.42 -1.81 3.51
CA HIS A 124 20.26 -1.38 4.91
C HIS A 124 20.56 0.12 5.00
N SER A 125 19.55 0.98 4.84
CA SER A 125 19.69 2.43 4.93
C SER A 125 19.40 2.92 6.34
N ASP A 126 19.91 4.12 6.58
CA ASP A 126 19.85 4.80 7.86
C ASP A 126 18.56 5.62 8.01
N PHE A 127 17.94 5.48 9.18
CA PHE A 127 16.75 6.19 9.70
C PHE A 127 16.65 7.68 9.33
N THR A 128 17.78 8.38 9.21
CA THR A 128 17.87 9.82 8.91
C THR A 128 17.45 10.17 7.49
N THR A 129 17.81 9.34 6.50
CA THR A 129 17.48 9.59 5.09
C THR A 129 15.98 9.43 4.87
N ASP A 130 15.40 8.43 5.52
CA ASP A 130 13.98 8.11 5.43
C ASP A 130 13.10 9.14 6.16
N LEU A 131 13.59 9.71 7.27
CA LEU A 131 12.86 10.74 8.01
C LEU A 131 12.77 12.07 7.29
N LEU A 132 13.82 12.45 6.56
CA LEU A 132 13.83 13.64 5.70
C LEU A 132 12.76 13.54 4.60
N ILE A 133 12.64 12.37 3.97
CA ILE A 133 11.60 12.09 2.95
C ILE A 133 10.20 12.18 3.56
N VAL A 134 9.99 11.65 4.77
CA VAL A 134 8.69 11.72 5.45
C VAL A 134 8.33 13.13 5.92
N GLN A 135 9.32 13.95 6.31
CA GLN A 135 9.10 15.34 6.73
C GLN A 135 8.86 16.30 5.55
N GLU A 136 9.51 16.10 4.40
CA GLU A 136 9.27 16.92 3.19
C GLU A 136 7.87 16.71 2.60
N LEU A 137 7.24 15.57 2.85
CA LEU A 137 5.91 15.22 2.35
C LEU A 137 4.78 15.50 3.38
N GLY A 138 5.12 16.11 4.51
CA GLY A 138 4.18 16.44 5.60
C GLY A 138 3.51 17.82 5.51
N THR A 139 3.55 18.48 4.34
CA THR A 139 2.84 19.74 4.04
C THR A 139 1.80 19.56 2.95
#